data_AF-R7T7A7-F1
#
_entry.id   AF-R7T7A7-F1
#
_cell.length_a   1.000
_cell.length_b   1.000
_cell.length_c   1.000
_cell.angle_alpha   90.00
_cell.angle_beta   90.00
_cell.angle_gamma   90.00
#
_symmetry.space_group_name_H-M   'P 1'
#
loop_
_entity.id
_entity.type
_entity.pdbx_description
1 polymer ?
#
loop_
_entity_poly.entity_id
_entity_poly.type
_entity_poly.pdbx_seq_one_letter_code
_entity_poly.pdbx_strand_id
1 'polypeptide(L)'
;MLNQVHVLVKIYMTIPVTSATAERSFSAFRRLKTYLRSTMTQVRLNNCAIMNCHKERVDALDLKDIAVSFVQANVNRMNYFGSF
;
A
#
# COMPACT_ATOMS: atom_id res chain seq x y z
N MET A 1 34.97 -13.13 0.93
CA MET A 1 34.88 -12.35 2.20
C MET A 1 34.15 -11.02 2.03
N LEU A 2 34.47 -10.23 0.98
CA LEU A 2 33.85 -8.91 0.72
C LEU A 2 32.33 -8.92 0.50
N ASN A 3 31.75 -9.99 -0.08
CA ASN A 3 30.30 -10.06 -0.34
C ASN A 3 29.46 -9.98 0.94
N GLN A 4 29.89 -10.61 2.03
CA GLN A 4 29.17 -10.57 3.31
C GLN A 4 29.25 -9.17 3.95
N VAL A 5 30.42 -8.53 3.86
CA VAL A 5 30.61 -7.14 4.33
C VAL A 5 29.71 -6.18 3.55
N HIS A 6 29.61 -6.35 2.24
CA HIS A 6 28.74 -5.54 1.40
C HIS A 6 27.24 -5.70 1.74
N VAL A 7 26.78 -6.92 2.02
CA VAL A 7 25.41 -7.16 2.50
C VAL A 7 25.16 -6.49 3.84
N LEU A 8 26.11 -6.59 4.78
CA LEU A 8 26.00 -5.97 6.09
C LEU A 8 25.91 -4.44 6.00
N VAL A 9 26.75 -3.81 5.18
CA VAL A 9 26.73 -2.35 4.97
C VAL A 9 25.40 -1.90 4.36
N LYS A 10 24.84 -2.66 3.40
CA LYS A 10 23.52 -2.36 2.83
C LYS A 10 22.42 -2.40 3.89
N ILE A 11 22.39 -3.44 4.72
CA ILE A 11 21.41 -3.55 5.82
C ILE A 11 21.56 -2.37 6.77
N TYR A 12 22.79 -2.07 7.21
CA TYR A 12 23.08 -0.95 8.10
C TYR A 12 22.57 0.39 7.55
N MET A 13 22.78 0.65 6.26
CA MET A 13 22.30 1.87 5.58
C MET A 13 20.77 1.94 5.43
N THR A 14 20.07 0.80 5.45
CA THR A 14 18.59 0.76 5.38
C THR A 14 17.91 0.89 6.73
N ILE A 15 18.64 0.77 7.85
CA ILE A 15 18.07 0.94 9.18
C ILE A 15 17.77 2.43 9.39
N PRO A 16 16.52 2.81 9.68
CA PRO A 16 16.21 4.19 9.97
C PRO A 16 16.89 4.61 11.28
N VAL A 17 17.71 5.66 11.22
CA VAL A 17 18.43 6.21 12.38
C VAL A 17 17.48 6.93 13.35
N THR A 18 16.30 7.35 12.88
CA THR A 18 15.32 8.14 13.65
C THR A 18 13.91 7.57 13.54
N SER A 19 13.06 7.84 14.53
CA SER A 19 11.64 7.50 14.54
C SER A 19 10.78 8.27 13.53
N ALA A 20 11.32 9.31 12.90
CA ALA A 20 10.58 10.22 12.01
C ALA A 20 9.78 9.51 10.91
N THR A 21 10.31 8.41 10.34
CA THR A 21 9.61 7.63 9.32
C THR A 21 8.38 6.90 9.88
N ALA A 22 8.48 6.36 11.10
CA ALA A 22 7.36 5.73 11.79
C ALA A 22 6.32 6.79 12.20
N GLU A 23 6.77 7.92 12.75
CA GLU A 23 5.91 9.05 13.13
C GLU A 23 5.12 9.59 11.92
N ARG A 24 5.77 9.78 10.77
CA ARG A 24 5.11 10.15 9.51
C ARG A 24 4.00 9.17 9.15
N SER A 25 4.26 7.87 9.30
CA SER A 25 3.28 6.81 9.05
C SER A 25 2.10 6.93 10.02
N PHE A 26 2.34 7.10 11.33
CA PHE A 26 1.28 7.30 12.32
C PHE A 26 0.47 8.58 12.09
N SER A 27 1.09 9.68 11.65
CA SER A 27 0.39 10.89 11.23
C SER A 27 -0.51 10.65 10.00
N ALA A 28 -0.11 9.77 9.08
CA ALA A 28 -0.97 9.33 7.98
C ALA A 28 -2.14 8.45 8.48
N PHE A 29 -1.89 7.51 9.40
CA PHE A 29 -2.94 6.69 10.03
C PHE A 29 -4.00 7.55 10.74
N ARG A 30 -3.58 8.61 11.45
CA ARG A 30 -4.47 9.56 12.12
C ARG A 30 -5.48 10.19 11.14
N ARG A 31 -5.04 10.47 9.91
CA ARG A 31 -5.90 11.03 8.84
C ARG A 31 -6.79 9.99 8.18
N LEU A 32 -6.33 8.74 8.08
CA LEU A 32 -7.07 7.64 7.45
C LEU A 32 -8.15 7.05 8.36
N LYS A 33 -7.86 6.93 9.66
CA LYS A 33 -8.76 6.36 10.68
C LYS A 33 -9.51 7.47 11.41
N THR A 34 -10.59 7.94 10.77
CA THR A 34 -11.48 8.96 11.34
C THR A 34 -12.66 8.33 12.08
N TYR A 35 -13.38 9.13 12.87
CA TYR A 35 -14.58 8.69 13.60
C TYR A 35 -15.62 8.06 12.68
N LEU A 36 -15.86 8.68 11.51
CA LEU A 36 -16.79 8.19 10.48
C LEU A 36 -16.30 6.89 9.80
N ARG A 37 -15.01 6.56 9.91
CA ARG A 37 -14.39 5.34 9.34
C ARG A 37 -13.95 4.36 10.42
N SER A 38 -14.61 4.37 11.57
CA SER A 38 -14.26 3.57 12.75
C SER A 38 -14.45 2.06 12.56
N THR A 39 -15.30 1.63 11.62
CA THR A 39 -15.66 0.22 11.37
C THR A 39 -14.74 -0.50 10.36
N MET A 40 -13.61 0.11 9.97
CA MET A 40 -12.68 -0.53 9.03
C MET A 40 -11.94 -1.72 9.66
N THR A 41 -11.84 -2.83 8.92
CA THR A 41 -10.99 -3.96 9.30
C THR A 41 -9.51 -3.57 9.24
N GLN A 42 -8.67 -4.24 10.02
CA GLN A 42 -7.23 -3.98 10.04
C GLN A 42 -6.59 -4.19 8.66
N VAL A 43 -7.01 -5.23 7.93
CA VAL A 43 -6.55 -5.51 6.56
C VAL A 43 -6.84 -4.33 5.64
N ARG A 44 -8.07 -3.81 5.66
CA ARG A 44 -8.45 -2.66 4.83
C ARG A 44 -7.68 -1.41 5.22
N LEU A 45 -7.51 -1.15 6.51
CA LEU A 45 -6.78 0.02 7.02
C LEU A 45 -5.31 -0.01 6.57
N ASN A 46 -4.64 -1.15 6.70
CA ASN A 46 -3.25 -1.31 6.27
C ASN A 46 -3.08 -1.11 4.76
N ASN A 47 -3.98 -1.67 3.95
CA ASN A 47 -3.95 -1.48 2.50
C ASN A 47 -4.14 0.00 2.14
N CYS A 48 -5.08 0.71 2.79
CA CYS A 48 -5.23 2.16 2.60
C CYS A 48 -4.01 2.96 3.05
N ALA A 49 -3.33 2.55 4.12
CA ALA A 49 -2.11 3.21 4.59
C ALA A 49 -0.97 3.08 3.58
N ILE A 50 -0.76 1.88 3.02
CA ILE A 50 0.23 1.63 1.97
C ILE A 50 -0.05 2.50 0.74
N MET A 51 -1.30 2.56 0.28
CA MET A 51 -1.68 3.40 -0.85
C MET A 51 -1.44 4.90 -0.57
N ASN A 52 -1.72 5.37 0.65
CA ASN A 52 -1.49 6.76 1.03
C ASN A 52 0.00 7.12 1.12
N CYS A 53 0.84 6.20 1.65
CA CYS A 53 2.29 6.39 1.71
C CYS A 53 2.95 6.38 0.33
N HIS A 54 2.40 5.64 -0.63
CA HIS A 54 2.91 5.52 -2.00
C HIS A 54 1.99 6.19 -3.02
N LYS A 55 1.43 7.34 -2.66
CA LYS A 55 0.43 8.06 -3.47
C LYS A 55 0.87 8.27 -4.92
N GLU A 56 2.11 8.69 -5.17
CA GLU A 56 2.63 8.90 -6.54
C GLU A 56 2.56 7.63 -7.40
N ARG A 57 2.88 6.47 -6.81
CA ARG A 57 2.80 5.19 -7.51
C ARG A 57 1.35 4.78 -7.76
N VAL A 58 0.45 5.08 -6.83
CA VAL A 58 -0.98 4.80 -6.96
C VAL A 58 -1.63 5.69 -8.02
N ASP A 59 -1.28 6.97 -8.03
CA ASP A 59 -1.78 7.96 -9.00
C ASP A 59 -1.31 7.65 -10.43
N ALA A 60 -0.19 6.92 -10.58
CA ALA A 60 0.33 6.45 -11.87
C ALA A 60 -0.34 5.15 -12.39
N LEU A 61 -1.22 4.50 -11.63
CA LEU A 61 -1.89 3.27 -12.07
C LEU A 61 -3.04 3.58 -13.03
N ASP A 62 -3.22 2.75 -14.06
CA ASP A 62 -4.41 2.84 -14.91
C ASP A 62 -5.61 2.16 -14.22
N LEU A 63 -6.65 2.96 -13.96
CA LEU A 63 -7.89 2.49 -13.38
C LEU A 63 -8.64 1.51 -14.29
N LYS A 64 -8.47 1.62 -15.62
CA LYS A 64 -9.11 0.70 -16.57
C LYS A 64 -8.54 -0.70 -16.44
N ASP A 65 -7.22 -0.83 -16.41
CA ASP A 65 -6.53 -2.11 -16.22
C ASP A 65 -6.90 -2.77 -14.87
N ILE A 66 -7.02 -1.95 -13.82
CA ILE A 66 -7.47 -2.43 -12.51
C ILE A 66 -8.93 -2.92 -12.57
N ALA A 67 -9.81 -2.20 -13.26
CA ALA A 67 -11.21 -2.60 -13.41
C ALA A 67 -11.34 -3.92 -14.19
N VAL A 68 -10.59 -4.06 -15.29
CA VAL A 68 -10.56 -5.29 -16.10
C VAL A 68 -10.07 -6.47 -15.25
N SER A 69 -8.94 -6.32 -14.57
CA SER A 69 -8.41 -7.39 -13.70
C SER A 69 -9.35 -7.75 -12.55
N PHE A 70 -10.05 -6.77 -11.96
CA PHE A 70 -11.02 -7.01 -10.90
C PHE A 70 -12.23 -7.81 -11.37
N VAL A 71 -12.72 -7.55 -12.58
CA VAL A 71 -13.86 -8.26 -13.18
C VAL A 71 -13.47 -9.66 -13.62
N GLN A 72 -12.32 -9.82 -14.27
CA GLN A 72 -11.81 -11.12 -14.71
C GLN A 72 -11.50 -12.06 -13.53
N ALA A 73 -11.23 -11.52 -12.34
CA ALA A 73 -10.96 -12.33 -11.15
C ALA A 73 -12.15 -13.17 -10.65
N ASN A 74 -13.38 -12.92 -11.13
CA ASN A 74 -14.54 -13.73 -10.73
C ASN A 74 -15.59 -13.79 -11.85
N VAL A 75 -16.01 -15.02 -12.20
CA VAL A 75 -17.03 -15.27 -13.23
C VAL A 75 -18.34 -14.53 -12.96
N ASN A 76 -18.77 -14.43 -11.69
CA ASN A 76 -19.97 -13.67 -11.31
C ASN A 76 -19.82 -12.18 -11.57
N ARG A 77 -18.60 -11.63 -11.40
CA ARG A 77 -18.32 -10.22 -11.72
C ARG A 77 -18.34 -10.01 -13.23
N MET A 78 -17.75 -10.91 -13.99
CA MET A 78 -17.78 -10.87 -15.45
C MET A 78 -19.21 -10.91 -16.01
N ASN A 79 -20.07 -11.75 -15.45
CA ASN A 79 -21.47 -11.82 -15.85
C ASN A 79 -22.25 -10.54 -15.49
N TYR A 80 -21.95 -9.92 -14.35
CA TYR A 80 -22.69 -8.75 -13.86
C TYR A 80 -22.24 -7.45 -14.53
N PHE A 81 -20.93 -7.27 -14.65
CA PHE A 81 -20.34 -6.04 -15.15
C PHE A 81 -20.08 -6.08 -16.66
N GLY A 82 -20.07 -7.27 -17.28
CA GLY A 82 -19.75 -7.45 -18.68
C GLY A 82 -18.26 -7.31 -18.98
N SER A 83 -17.94 -7.19 -20.27
CA SER A 83 -16.62 -6.80 -20.73
C SER A 83 -16.61 -5.29 -20.95
N PHE A 84 -15.61 -4.61 -20.41
CA PHE A 84 -15.32 -3.21 -20.70
C PHE A 84 -13.86 -3.04 -21.15
#